data_AF-A0A822CQF7-F1
#
_entry.id   AF-A0A822CQF7-F1
#
_cell.length_a   1.000
_cell.length_b   1.000
_cell.length_c   1.000
_cell.angle_alpha   90.00
_cell.angle_beta   90.00
_cell.angle_gamma   90.00
#
_symmetry.space_group_name_H-M   'P 1'
#
loop_
_entity.id
_entity.type
_entity.pdbx_description
1 polymer ?
#
loop_
_entity_poly.entity_id
_entity_poly.type
_entity_poly.pdbx_seq_one_letter_code
_entity_poly.pdbx_strand_id
1 'polypeptide(L)'
;VNALITCDDEIKELSKCHCCLCLICLYHLNIHVEITKQNNNRRLDNLRNELNTVVNTLKLIVEEKLLTIEYEQNLIEQAKKFLDILSSSIDELQNIFEKINQTIALNRLGKN
;
A
#
# COMPACT_ATOMS: atom_id res chain seq x y z
N VAL A 1 35.85 -31.57 -68.63
CA VAL A 1 36.04 -32.32 -67.36
C VAL A 1 36.71 -31.43 -66.31
N ASN A 2 37.89 -30.83 -66.57
CA ASN A 2 38.57 -29.97 -65.57
C ASN A 2 37.78 -28.72 -65.12
N ALA A 3 37.02 -28.06 -66.00
CA ALA A 3 36.25 -26.86 -65.64
C ALA A 3 35.00 -27.13 -64.78
N LEU A 4 34.43 -28.35 -64.85
CA LEU A 4 33.29 -28.75 -64.01
C LEU A 4 33.73 -29.04 -62.57
N ILE A 5 34.94 -29.59 -62.39
CA ILE A 5 35.50 -29.91 -61.08
C ILE A 5 35.81 -28.62 -60.30
N THR A 6 36.38 -27.60 -60.95
CA THR A 6 36.63 -26.30 -60.31
C THR A 6 35.35 -25.55 -59.93
N CYS A 7 34.30 -25.60 -60.76
CA CYS A 7 33.00 -25.02 -60.40
C CYS A 7 32.34 -25.71 -59.20
N ASP A 8 32.42 -27.05 -59.10
CA ASP A 8 31.88 -27.79 -57.95
C ASP A 8 32.61 -27.48 -56.64
N ASP A 9 33.92 -27.24 -56.69
CA ASP A 9 34.72 -26.91 -55.52
C ASP A 9 34.48 -25.47 -55.04
N GLU A 10 34.32 -24.50 -55.96
CA GLU A 10 33.92 -23.12 -55.65
C GLU A 10 32.51 -23.04 -55.04
N ILE A 11 31.55 -23.81 -55.55
CA ILE A 11 30.19 -23.88 -54.98
C ILE A 11 30.20 -24.50 -53.58
N LYS A 12 31.03 -25.53 -53.33
CA LYS A 12 31.20 -26.10 -51.99
C LYS A 12 31.80 -25.11 -51.01
N GLU A 13 32.80 -24.32 -51.41
CA GLU A 13 33.36 -23.26 -50.57
C GLU A 13 32.35 -22.15 -50.27
N LEU A 14 31.58 -21.69 -51.27
CA LEU A 14 30.49 -20.73 -51.06
C LEU A 14 29.42 -21.27 -50.11
N SER A 15 29.05 -22.56 -50.24
CA SER A 15 28.07 -23.20 -49.33
C SER A 15 28.59 -23.30 -47.89
N LYS A 16 29.88 -23.57 -47.70
CA LYS A 16 30.53 -23.58 -46.38
C LYS A 16 30.53 -22.17 -45.77
N CYS A 17 30.85 -21.14 -46.55
CA CYS A 17 30.75 -19.75 -46.11
C CYS A 17 29.32 -19.37 -45.70
N HIS A 18 28.31 -19.81 -46.46
CA HIS A 18 26.90 -19.57 -46.13
C HIS A 18 26.46 -20.30 -44.86
N CYS A 19 26.84 -21.56 -44.69
CA CYS A 19 26.60 -22.32 -43.45
C CYS A 19 27.28 -21.68 -42.23
N CYS A 20 28.52 -21.20 -42.37
CA CYS A 20 29.24 -20.49 -41.31
C CYS A 20 28.53 -19.18 -40.93
N LEU A 21 28.06 -18.40 -41.91
CA LEU A 21 27.28 -17.18 -41.66
C LEU A 21 25.96 -17.49 -40.94
N CYS A 22 25.24 -18.54 -41.35
CA CYS A 22 24.02 -18.98 -40.66
C CYS A 22 24.28 -19.39 -39.20
N LEU A 23 25.36 -20.13 -38.93
CA LEU A 23 25.74 -20.53 -37.57
C LEU A 23 26.08 -19.32 -36.69
N ILE A 24 26.80 -18.34 -37.23
CA ILE A 24 27.11 -17.08 -36.52
C ILE A 24 25.81 -16.31 -36.24
N CYS A 25 24.91 -16.17 -37.21
CA CYS A 25 23.63 -15.50 -37.01
C CYS A 25 22.77 -16.19 -35.95
N LEU A 26 22.69 -17.51 -35.96
CA LEU A 26 21.95 -18.28 -34.94
C LEU A 26 22.58 -18.12 -33.55
N TYR A 27 23.90 -18.11 -33.45
CA TYR A 27 24.61 -17.89 -32.19
C TYR A 27 24.33 -16.49 -31.63
N HIS A 28 24.42 -15.46 -32.47
CA HIS A 28 24.10 -14.08 -32.08
C HIS A 28 22.63 -13.93 -31.66
N LEU A 29 21.70 -14.54 -32.40
CA LEU A 29 20.28 -14.53 -32.04
C LEU A 29 20.05 -15.17 -30.67
N ASN A 30 20.68 -16.33 -30.41
CA ASN A 30 20.57 -17.01 -29.12
C ASN A 30 21.11 -16.15 -27.96
N ILE A 31 22.25 -15.49 -28.16
CA ILE A 31 22.79 -14.53 -27.17
C ILE A 31 21.80 -13.39 -26.92
N HIS A 32 21.24 -12.78 -27.97
CA HIS A 32 20.27 -11.71 -27.82
C HIS A 32 19.04 -12.15 -27.03
N VAL A 33 18.51 -13.34 -27.30
CA VAL A 33 17.38 -13.91 -26.56
C VAL A 33 17.71 -14.08 -25.08
N GLU A 34 18.87 -14.65 -24.75
CA GLU A 34 19.29 -14.84 -23.36
C GLU A 34 19.51 -13.51 -22.62
N ILE A 35 20.13 -12.52 -23.26
CA ILE A 35 20.31 -11.18 -22.70
C ILE A 35 18.94 -10.53 -22.43
N THR A 36 18.01 -10.59 -23.39
CA THR A 36 16.67 -10.03 -23.23
C THR A 36 15.93 -10.71 -22.08
N LYS A 37 16.03 -12.04 -21.95
CA LYS A 37 15.44 -12.80 -20.86
C LYS A 37 16.01 -12.38 -19.50
N GLN A 38 17.34 -12.27 -19.38
CA GLN A 38 18.01 -11.81 -18.16
C GLN A 38 17.58 -10.40 -17.77
N ASN A 39 17.52 -9.47 -18.74
CA ASN A 39 17.06 -8.10 -18.50
C ASN A 39 15.60 -8.06 -18.02
N ASN A 40 14.72 -8.86 -18.63
CA ASN A 40 13.33 -8.94 -18.22
C ASN A 40 13.19 -9.51 -16.80
N ASN A 41 13.94 -10.57 -16.46
CA ASN A 41 13.94 -11.12 -15.10
C ASN A 41 14.41 -10.09 -14.08
N ARG A 42 15.51 -9.38 -14.36
CA ARG A 42 16.00 -8.31 -13.47
C ARG A 42 14.97 -7.20 -13.27
N ARG A 43 14.26 -6.80 -14.34
CA ARG A 43 13.19 -5.80 -14.25
C ARG A 43 12.02 -6.30 -13.40
N LEU A 44 11.62 -7.56 -13.56
CA LEU A 44 10.57 -8.18 -12.76
C LEU A 44 10.97 -8.25 -11.29
N ASP A 45 12.21 -8.60 -10.98
CA ASP A 45 12.71 -8.65 -9.60
C ASP A 45 12.71 -7.26 -8.95
N ASN A 46 13.14 -6.23 -9.68
CA ASN A 46 13.08 -4.85 -9.21
C ASN A 46 11.63 -4.42 -8.91
N LEU A 47 10.71 -4.65 -9.85
CA LEU A 47 9.29 -4.34 -9.67
C LEU A 47 8.68 -5.10 -8.49
N ARG A 48 9.06 -6.37 -8.30
CA ARG A 48 8.62 -7.18 -7.16
C ARG A 48 9.12 -6.60 -5.84
N ASN A 49 10.37 -6.15 -5.79
CA ASN A 49 10.95 -5.54 -4.60
C ASN A 49 10.31 -4.18 -4.27
N GLU A 50 10.09 -3.35 -5.28
CA GLU A 50 9.36 -2.09 -5.13
C GLU A 50 7.93 -2.33 -4.61
N LEU A 51 7.20 -3.28 -5.21
CA LEU A 51 5.86 -3.65 -4.77
C LEU A 51 5.85 -4.15 -3.33
N ASN A 52 6.77 -5.04 -2.97
CA ASN A 52 6.90 -5.53 -1.59
C ASN A 52 7.17 -4.40 -0.60
N THR A 53 7.99 -3.42 -0.98
CA THR A 53 8.28 -2.25 -0.16
C THR A 53 7.03 -1.42 0.07
N VAL A 54 6.30 -1.10 -1.01
CA VAL A 54 5.04 -0.35 -0.94
C VAL A 54 4.00 -1.07 -0.08
N VAL A 55 3.83 -2.39 -0.26
CA VAL A 55 2.90 -3.21 0.53
C VAL A 55 3.27 -3.16 2.02
N ASN A 56 4.55 -3.30 2.36
CA ASN A 56 4.99 -3.24 3.76
C ASN A 56 4.77 -1.86 4.37
N THR A 57 5.07 -0.78 3.65
CA THR A 57 4.79 0.59 4.12
C THR A 57 3.30 0.81 4.35
N LEU A 58 2.45 0.38 3.41
CA LEU A 58 1.00 0.50 3.57
C LEU A 58 0.48 -0.28 4.77
N LYS A 59 1.03 -1.48 5.02
CA LYS A 59 0.67 -2.29 6.19
C LYS A 59 0.95 -1.54 7.49
N LEU A 60 2.14 -0.94 7.63
CA LEU A 60 2.50 -0.16 8.81
C LEU A 60 1.59 1.05 9.01
N ILE A 61 1.30 1.79 7.93
CA ILE A 61 0.38 2.94 7.98
C ILE A 61 -1.01 2.51 8.46
N VAL A 62 -1.53 1.38 7.95
CA VAL A 62 -2.83 0.85 8.37
C VAL A 62 -2.83 0.49 9.85
N GLU A 63 -1.78 -0.20 10.32
CA GLU A 63 -1.63 -0.57 11.74
C GLU A 63 -1.59 0.67 12.65
N GLU A 64 -0.81 1.70 12.30
CA GLU A 64 -0.76 2.97 13.04
C GLU A 64 -2.12 3.70 13.07
N LYS A 65 -2.84 3.68 11.96
CA LYS A 65 -4.17 4.29 11.87
C LYS A 65 -5.19 3.55 12.73
N LEU A 66 -5.13 2.23 12.79
CA LEU A 66 -6.00 1.44 13.67
C LEU A 66 -5.76 1.78 15.15
N LEU A 67 -4.51 1.89 15.58
CA LEU A 67 -4.16 2.31 16.94
C LEU A 67 -4.66 3.72 17.26
N THR A 68 -4.55 4.63 16.29
CA THR A 68 -5.05 6.01 16.43
C THR A 68 -6.58 6.02 16.62
N ILE A 69 -7.30 5.25 15.79
CA ILE A 69 -8.76 5.14 15.88
C ILE A 69 -9.19 4.57 17.24
N GLU A 70 -8.51 3.53 17.73
CA GLU A 70 -8.79 2.95 19.04
C GLU A 70 -8.59 3.95 20.17
N TYR A 71 -7.50 4.73 20.11
CA TYR A 71 -7.22 5.78 21.07
C TYR A 71 -8.29 6.88 21.05
N GLU A 72 -8.68 7.36 19.86
CA GLU A 72 -9.75 8.35 19.70
C GLU A 72 -11.10 7.84 20.22
N GLN A 73 -11.44 6.58 19.97
CA GLN A 73 -12.65 5.96 20.51
C GLN A 73 -12.66 5.96 22.03
N ASN A 74 -11.53 5.64 22.66
CA ASN A 74 -11.40 5.70 24.11
C ASN A 74 -11.55 7.13 24.66
N LEU A 75 -11.01 8.14 23.98
CA LEU A 75 -11.20 9.55 24.34
C LEU A 75 -12.67 9.98 24.23
N ILE A 76 -13.36 9.57 23.16
CA ILE A 76 -14.79 9.84 22.96
C ILE A 76 -15.60 9.22 24.11
N GLU A 77 -15.28 7.99 24.51
CA GLU A 77 -15.96 7.31 25.60
C GLU A 77 -15.76 8.02 26.95
N GLN A 78 -14.54 8.49 27.23
CA GLN A 78 -14.27 9.30 28.42
C GLN A 78 -15.04 10.63 28.39
N ALA A 79 -15.10 11.29 27.24
CA ALA A 79 -15.85 12.53 27.07
C ALA A 79 -17.36 12.33 27.31
N LYS A 80 -17.94 11.22 26.84
CA LYS A 80 -19.34 10.86 27.11
C LYS A 80 -19.61 10.71 28.60
N LYS A 81 -18.78 9.94 29.31
CA LYS A 81 -18.91 9.77 30.77
C LYS A 81 -18.85 11.09 31.50
N PHE A 82 -17.97 11.99 31.07
CA PHE A 82 -17.87 13.32 31.66
C PHE A 82 -19.13 14.15 31.40
N LEU A 83 -19.69 14.10 30.19
CA LEU A 83 -20.96 14.76 29.86
C LEU A 83 -22.13 14.22 30.68
N ASP A 84 -22.18 12.91 30.92
CA ASP A 84 -23.22 12.31 31.75
C ASP A 84 -23.15 12.82 33.21
N ILE A 85 -21.94 12.91 33.78
CA ILE A 85 -21.72 13.48 35.10
C ILE A 85 -22.14 14.95 35.16
N LEU A 86 -21.79 15.73 34.13
CA LEU A 86 -22.19 17.14 34.04
C LEU A 86 -23.71 17.28 33.94
N SER A 87 -24.38 16.45 33.16
CA SER A 87 -25.84 16.45 33.03
C SER A 87 -26.49 16.19 34.38
N SER A 88 -26.05 15.16 35.11
CA SER A 88 -26.54 14.86 36.46
C SER A 88 -26.32 16.03 37.42
N SER A 89 -25.15 16.68 37.34
CA SER A 89 -24.83 17.84 38.17
C SER A 89 -25.74 19.03 37.88
N ILE A 90 -26.08 19.26 36.61
CA ILE A 90 -27.03 20.31 36.20
C ILE A 90 -28.42 20.03 36.77
N ASP A 91 -28.89 18.79 36.67
CA ASP A 91 -30.21 18.39 37.20
C ASP A 91 -30.29 18.58 38.72
N GLU A 92 -29.23 18.21 39.44
CA GLU A 92 -29.12 18.45 40.89
C GLU A 92 -29.16 19.94 41.23
N LEU A 93 -28.40 20.76 40.50
CA LEU A 93 -28.40 22.21 40.70
C LEU A 93 -29.77 22.82 40.43
N GLN A 94 -30.46 22.39 39.38
CA GLN A 94 -31.82 22.84 39.08
C GLN A 94 -32.78 22.54 40.24
N ASN A 95 -32.74 21.32 40.78
CA ASN A 95 -33.56 20.94 41.94
C ASN A 95 -33.24 21.79 43.19
N ILE A 96 -31.95 22.08 43.44
CA ILE A 96 -31.55 22.97 44.53
C ILE A 96 -32.10 24.38 44.31
N PHE A 97 -32.00 24.93 43.10
CA PHE A 97 -32.55 26.25 42.76
C PHE A 97 -34.07 26.30 42.96
N GLU A 98 -34.80 25.26 42.55
CA GLU A 98 -36.25 25.18 42.77
C GLU A 98 -36.60 25.21 44.26
N LYS A 99 -35.91 24.44 45.10
CA LYS A 99 -36.10 24.45 46.56
C LYS A 99 -35.79 25.81 47.19
N ILE A 100 -34.72 26.47 46.74
CA ILE A 100 -34.39 27.83 47.17
C ILE A 100 -35.53 28.79 46.82
N ASN A 101 -36.02 28.73 45.58
CA ASN A 101 -37.11 29.58 45.12
C ASN A 101 -38.41 29.35 45.90
N GLN A 102 -38.75 28.09 46.19
CA GLN A 102 -39.90 27.73 47.04
C GLN A 102 -39.73 28.30 48.46
N THR A 103 -38.55 28.17 49.05
CA THR A 103 -38.25 28.70 50.39
C THR A 103 -38.37 30.23 50.42
N ILE A 104 -37.85 30.93 49.41
CA ILE A 104 -38.00 32.38 49.26
C ILE A 104 -39.47 32.76 49.15
N ALA A 105 -40.25 32.01 48.36
CA ALA A 105 -41.69 32.26 48.20
C ALA A 105 -42.47 32.08 49.51
N LEU A 106 -42.20 31.00 50.28
CA LEU A 106 -42.82 30.74 51.58
C LEU A 106 -42.49 31.85 52.60
N ASN A 107 -41.23 32.26 52.68
CA ASN A 107 -40.79 33.35 53.54
C ASN A 107 -41.50 34.67 53.22
N ARG A 108 -41.70 34.98 51.93
CA ARG A 108 -42.45 36.18 51.49
C ARG A 108 -43.93 36.15 51.86
N LEU A 109 -44.51 34.97 52.00
CA LEU A 109 -45.91 34.77 52.39
C LEU A 109 -46.10 34.73 53.93
N GLY A 110 -45.03 34.90 54.71
CA GLY A 110 -45.09 34.87 56.18
C GLY A 110 -45.46 33.49 56.75
N LYS A 111 -45.29 32.42 55.96
CA LYS A 111 -45.55 31.05 56.37
C LYS A 111 -44.22 30.37 56.69
N ASN A 112 -43.85 30.37 57.97
CA ASN A 112 -42.80 29.52 58.53
C ASN A 112 -43.43 28.38 59.32
#